data_AF-M9LF86-F1
#
_entry.id   AF-M9LF86-F1
#
_cell.length_a   1.000
_cell.length_b   1.000
_cell.length_c   1.000
_cell.angle_alpha   90.00
_cell.angle_beta   90.00
_cell.angle_gamma   90.00
#
_symmetry.space_group_name_H-M   'P 1'
#
loop_
_entity.id
_entity.type
_entity.pdbx_description
1 polymer ?
#
loop_
_entity_poly.entity_id
_entity_poly.type
_entity_poly.pdbx_seq_one_letter_code
_entity_poly.pdbx_strand_id
1 'polypeptide(L)'
;MSIQRPETQQVLQDEIRFPALIHGDVTCPNVIMHSNGLYLIDWDQVRMDSTYYEIAKTLLNTTNFNPLLMGALLQGYELVHPLAEAERILIGSLFRLPVEAWAAARSAVTGQGSRLSRLLQNTWAERLAAIQWLDEWGGQSGRS
;
A
#
# COMPACT_ATOMS: atom_id res chain seq x y z
N MET A 1 -15.92 3.34 -1.69
CA MET A 1 -16.16 2.58 -2.93
C MET A 1 -15.89 1.11 -2.67
N SER A 2 -16.68 0.19 -3.23
CA SER A 2 -16.72 -1.21 -2.80
C SER A 2 -16.01 -2.13 -3.81
N ILE A 3 -15.17 -3.05 -3.32
CA ILE A 3 -14.55 -4.17 -4.08
C ILE A 3 -15.59 -4.98 -4.87
N GLN A 4 -16.88 -4.85 -4.52
CA GLN A 4 -17.98 -5.54 -5.19
C GLN A 4 -18.28 -5.07 -6.62
N ARG A 5 -17.61 -4.03 -7.13
CA ARG A 5 -17.74 -3.65 -8.55
C ARG A 5 -17.20 -4.77 -9.44
N PRO A 6 -17.90 -5.18 -10.51
CA PRO A 6 -17.46 -6.26 -11.39
C PRO A 6 -16.05 -6.07 -11.93
N GLU A 7 -15.69 -4.84 -12.29
CA GLU A 7 -14.38 -4.49 -12.84
C GLU A 7 -13.27 -4.68 -11.79
N THR A 8 -13.52 -4.26 -10.54
CA THR A 8 -12.57 -4.46 -9.43
C THR A 8 -12.44 -5.94 -9.07
N GLN A 9 -13.53 -6.71 -9.13
CA GLN A 9 -13.48 -8.16 -8.92
C GLN A 9 -12.69 -8.85 -10.04
N GLN A 10 -12.83 -8.41 -11.29
CA GLN A 10 -12.08 -8.95 -12.40
C GLN A 10 -10.58 -8.70 -12.22
N VAL A 11 -10.17 -7.47 -11.89
CA VAL A 11 -8.75 -7.15 -11.61
C VAL A 11 -8.19 -8.03 -10.49
N LEU A 12 -8.95 -8.23 -9.41
CA LEU A 12 -8.54 -9.11 -8.32
C LEU A 12 -8.40 -10.57 -8.76
N GLN A 13 -9.33 -11.08 -9.58
CA GLN A 13 -9.26 -12.45 -10.11
C GLN A 13 -8.09 -12.64 -11.07
N ASP A 14 -7.82 -11.64 -11.91
CA ASP A 14 -6.71 -11.67 -12.86
C ASP A 14 -5.37 -11.70 -12.12
N GLU A 15 -5.22 -10.93 -11.05
CA GLU A 15 -4.03 -10.95 -10.21
C GLU A 15 -3.83 -12.30 -9.48
N ILE A 16 -4.92 -12.90 -8.95
CA ILE A 16 -4.84 -14.24 -8.35
C ILE A 16 -4.39 -15.28 -9.37
N ARG A 17 -4.85 -15.15 -10.62
CA ARG A 17 -4.51 -16.09 -11.70
C ARG A 17 -3.11 -15.84 -12.26
N PHE A 18 -2.66 -14.59 -12.28
CA PHE A 18 -1.42 -14.13 -12.88
C PHE A 18 -0.68 -13.20 -11.90
N PRO A 19 -0.10 -13.74 -10.82
CA PRO A 19 0.64 -12.93 -9.86
C PRO A 19 1.91 -12.35 -10.51
N ALA A 20 2.43 -11.27 -9.93
CA ALA A 20 3.68 -10.65 -10.34
C ALA A 20 4.82 -11.04 -9.39
N LEU A 21 6.06 -10.96 -9.87
CA LEU A 21 7.22 -11.06 -9.00
C LEU A 21 7.37 -9.73 -8.25
N ILE A 22 7.15 -9.76 -6.93
CA ILE A 22 7.22 -8.61 -6.05
C ILE A 22 8.47 -8.65 -5.17
N HIS A 23 8.94 -7.50 -4.68
CA HIS A 23 10.04 -7.42 -3.73
C HIS A 23 9.64 -7.96 -2.35
N GLY A 24 8.40 -7.74 -1.94
CA GLY A 24 7.83 -8.29 -0.71
C GLY A 24 8.16 -7.53 0.58
N ASP A 25 9.14 -6.63 0.56
CA ASP A 25 9.58 -5.85 1.73
C ASP A 25 10.11 -4.44 1.42
N VAL A 26 9.35 -3.69 0.63
CA VAL A 26 9.69 -2.29 0.35
C VAL A 26 9.45 -1.44 1.62
N THR A 27 10.53 -1.01 2.24
CA THR A 27 10.58 -0.14 3.43
C THR A 27 11.66 0.92 3.23
N CYS A 28 11.62 2.05 3.94
CA CYS A 28 12.61 3.12 3.75
C CYS A 28 14.08 2.65 3.84
N PRO A 29 14.48 1.75 4.75
CA PRO A 29 15.85 1.21 4.78
C PRO A 29 16.25 0.43 3.53
N ASN A 30 15.28 -0.19 2.85
CA ASN A 30 15.49 -1.02 1.66
C ASN A 30 15.39 -0.22 0.35
N VAL A 31 15.26 1.11 0.44
CA VAL A 31 15.25 2.02 -0.72
C VAL A 31 16.46 2.94 -0.65
N ILE A 32 17.34 2.84 -1.65
CA ILE A 32 18.52 3.70 -1.79
C ILE A 32 18.29 4.72 -2.89
N MET A 33 18.28 5.99 -2.50
CA MET A 33 18.28 7.13 -3.44
C MET A 33 19.72 7.48 -3.81
N HIS A 34 20.01 7.45 -5.10
CA HIS A 34 21.31 7.82 -5.65
C HIS A 34 21.12 8.86 -6.78
N SER A 35 22.18 9.57 -7.16
CA SER A 35 22.12 10.56 -8.25
C SER A 35 21.62 9.99 -9.59
N ASN A 36 21.76 8.67 -9.76
CA ASN A 36 21.43 7.96 -11.00
C ASN A 36 20.07 7.25 -10.94
N GLY A 37 19.36 7.32 -9.81
CA GLY A 37 18.04 6.71 -9.68
C GLY A 37 17.78 6.11 -8.29
N LEU A 38 16.71 5.31 -8.24
CA LEU A 38 16.23 4.60 -7.07
C LEU A 38 16.61 3.11 -7.20
N TYR A 39 17.15 2.55 -6.13
CA TYR A 39 17.52 1.14 -6.05
C TYR A 39 16.82 0.47 -4.88
N LEU A 40 16.28 -0.72 -5.12
CA LEU A 40 15.79 -1.60 -4.07
C LEU A 40 16.88 -2.61 -3.69
N ILE A 41 17.06 -2.81 -2.39
CA ILE A 41 18.00 -3.76 -1.80
C ILE A 41 17.25 -4.73 -0.88
N ASP A 42 17.92 -5.79 -0.44
CA ASP A 42 17.35 -6.81 0.45
C ASP A 42 16.18 -7.59 -0.20
N TRP A 43 16.54 -8.41 -1.18
CA TRP A 43 15.60 -9.21 -1.99
C TRP A 43 15.22 -10.55 -1.35
N ASP A 44 15.51 -10.76 -0.06
CA ASP A 44 15.29 -12.06 0.61
C ASP A 44 13.81 -12.44 0.72
N GLN A 45 12.89 -11.47 0.61
CA GLN A 45 11.44 -11.69 0.66
C GLN A 45 10.74 -11.70 -0.71
N VAL A 46 11.52 -11.75 -1.80
CA VAL A 46 11.01 -11.79 -3.18
C VAL A 46 10.09 -12.99 -3.39
N ARG A 47 8.93 -12.79 -4.01
CA ARG A 47 7.95 -13.86 -4.28
C ARG A 47 6.94 -13.49 -5.35
N MET A 48 6.22 -14.49 -5.86
CA MET A 48 5.05 -14.25 -6.72
C MET A 48 3.85 -13.87 -5.83
N ASP A 49 3.31 -12.68 -6.01
CA ASP A 49 2.21 -12.15 -5.20
C ASP A 49 1.50 -10.99 -5.92
N SER A 50 0.60 -10.32 -5.21
CA SER A 50 -0.18 -9.18 -5.66
C SER A 50 0.65 -7.89 -5.81
N THR A 51 0.70 -7.31 -7.02
CA THR A 51 1.28 -5.99 -7.28
C THR A 51 0.52 -4.91 -6.53
N TYR A 52 -0.82 -4.97 -6.53
CA TYR A 52 -1.64 -3.93 -5.88
C TYR A 52 -1.47 -3.96 -4.36
N TYR A 53 -1.29 -5.15 -3.78
CA TYR A 53 -0.94 -5.30 -2.37
C TYR A 53 0.47 -4.80 -2.07
N GLU A 54 1.45 -5.04 -2.94
CA GLU A 54 2.78 -4.45 -2.77
C GLU A 54 2.73 -2.92 -2.78
N ILE A 55 1.96 -2.31 -3.69
CA ILE A 55 1.77 -0.84 -3.70
C ILE A 55 1.14 -0.37 -2.39
N ALA A 56 0.04 -1.01 -1.94
CA ALA A 56 -0.62 -0.67 -0.69
C ALA A 56 0.31 -0.79 0.52
N LYS A 57 1.09 -1.88 0.60
CA LYS A 57 2.09 -2.09 1.66
C LYS A 57 3.23 -1.06 1.59
N THR A 58 3.68 -0.71 0.39
CA THR A 58 4.72 0.30 0.19
C THR A 58 4.25 1.67 0.67
N LEU A 59 3.02 2.06 0.34
CA LEU A 59 2.40 3.29 0.86
C LEU A 59 2.42 3.30 2.39
N LEU A 60 1.99 2.21 3.02
CA LEU A 60 1.98 2.07 4.48
C LEU A 60 3.39 2.22 5.08
N ASN A 61 4.38 1.60 4.46
CA ASN A 61 5.74 1.50 4.98
C ASN A 61 6.58 2.78 4.80
N THR A 62 6.28 3.61 3.80
CA THR A 62 7.20 4.67 3.35
C THR A 62 6.67 6.08 3.50
N THR A 63 5.35 6.26 3.61
CA THR A 63 4.74 7.59 3.53
C THR A 63 4.34 8.17 4.88
N ASN A 64 4.36 7.38 5.96
CA ASN A 64 3.84 7.78 7.28
C ASN A 64 2.45 8.44 7.19
N PHE A 65 1.56 7.89 6.35
CA PHE A 65 0.21 8.42 6.12
C PHE A 65 0.15 9.86 5.59
N ASN A 66 1.27 10.42 5.12
CA ASN A 66 1.31 11.78 4.59
C ASN A 66 0.76 11.81 3.14
N PRO A 67 -0.36 12.51 2.87
CA PRO A 67 -0.98 12.53 1.55
C PRO A 67 -0.06 13.06 0.43
N LEU A 68 0.86 13.97 0.73
CA LEU A 68 1.80 14.48 -0.26
C LEU A 68 2.79 13.41 -0.70
N LEU A 69 3.29 12.60 0.24
CA LEU A 69 4.20 11.50 -0.06
C LEU A 69 3.47 10.35 -0.76
N MET A 70 2.23 10.05 -0.35
CA MET A 70 1.38 9.07 -1.01
C MET A 70 1.09 9.47 -2.46
N GLY A 71 0.73 10.74 -2.70
CA GLY A 71 0.51 11.27 -4.03
C GLY A 71 1.77 11.22 -4.90
N ALA A 72 2.92 11.62 -4.37
CA ALA A 72 4.18 11.57 -5.11
C ALA A 72 4.56 10.14 -5.51
N LEU A 73 4.37 9.16 -4.62
CA LEU A 73 4.64 7.75 -4.90
C LEU A 73 3.72 7.22 -5.99
N LEU A 74 2.39 7.42 -5.85
CA LEU A 74 1.41 6.95 -6.82
C LEU A 74 1.59 7.61 -8.18
N GLN A 75 1.82 8.91 -8.21
CA GLN A 75 2.11 9.63 -9.45
C GLN A 75 3.37 9.09 -10.13
N GLY A 76 4.44 8.85 -9.37
CA GLY A 76 5.68 8.27 -9.90
C GLY A 76 5.47 6.86 -10.48
N TYR A 77 4.64 6.05 -9.83
CA TYR A 77 4.26 4.73 -10.33
C TYR A 77 3.45 4.84 -11.64
N GLU A 78 2.42 5.70 -11.67
CA GLU A 78 1.54 5.88 -12.83
C GLU A 78 2.24 6.47 -14.06
N LEU A 79 3.38 7.15 -13.90
CA LEU A 79 4.22 7.58 -15.03
C LEU A 79 4.80 6.41 -15.82
N VAL A 80 5.02 5.27 -15.18
CA VAL A 80 5.57 4.05 -15.81
C VAL A 80 4.46 3.06 -16.11
N HIS A 81 3.50 2.91 -15.19
CA HIS A 81 2.39 1.98 -15.31
C HIS A 81 1.07 2.66 -14.93
N PRO A 82 0.36 3.28 -15.90
CA PRO A 82 -0.93 3.92 -15.65
C PRO A 82 -1.93 2.95 -15.02
N LEU A 83 -2.65 3.38 -13.98
CA LEU A 83 -3.65 2.57 -13.30
C LEU A 83 -5.07 2.98 -13.74
N ALA A 84 -5.87 2.00 -14.13
CA ALA A 84 -7.31 2.16 -14.32
C ALA A 84 -8.03 2.38 -12.97
N GLU A 85 -9.22 2.97 -13.03
CA GLU A 85 -10.04 3.24 -11.83
C GLU A 85 -10.23 1.99 -10.96
N ALA A 86 -10.47 0.83 -11.58
CA ALA A 86 -10.66 -0.43 -10.86
C ALA A 86 -9.41 -0.86 -10.05
N GLU A 87 -8.21 -0.66 -10.60
CA GLU A 87 -6.94 -0.95 -9.94
C GLU A 87 -6.69 0.01 -8.77
N ARG A 88 -6.95 1.32 -8.97
CA ARG A 88 -6.84 2.33 -7.92
C ARG A 88 -7.79 2.03 -6.74
N ILE A 89 -9.03 1.64 -7.05
CA ILE A 89 -10.02 1.21 -6.04
C ILE A 89 -9.52 -0.03 -5.29
N LEU A 90 -8.92 -0.99 -5.99
CA LEU A 90 -8.36 -2.20 -5.35
C LEU A 90 -7.22 -1.84 -4.39
N ILE A 91 -6.26 -1.02 -4.83
CA ILE A 91 -5.15 -0.52 -3.98
C ILE A 91 -5.69 0.16 -2.72
N GLY A 92 -6.63 1.11 -2.88
CA GLY A 92 -7.26 1.80 -1.75
C GLY A 92 -7.98 0.84 -0.81
N SER A 93 -8.65 -0.18 -1.36
CA SER A 93 -9.34 -1.19 -0.57
C SER A 93 -8.39 -2.10 0.22
N LEU A 94 -7.26 -2.48 -0.37
CA LEU A 94 -6.21 -3.25 0.30
C LEU A 94 -5.52 -2.42 1.40
N PHE A 95 -5.27 -1.13 1.15
CA PHE A 95 -4.69 -0.22 2.14
C PHE A 95 -5.57 -0.06 3.39
N ARG A 96 -6.89 -0.19 3.25
CA ARG A 96 -7.83 -0.13 4.39
C ARG A 96 -7.65 -1.28 5.37
N LEU A 97 -7.06 -2.40 4.97
CA LEU A 97 -6.83 -3.53 5.87
C LEU A 97 -5.88 -3.11 7.00
N PRO A 98 -6.29 -3.20 8.27
CA PRO A 98 -5.50 -2.72 9.40
C PRO A 98 -4.48 -3.79 9.83
N VAL A 99 -3.55 -4.14 8.93
CA VAL A 99 -2.56 -5.21 9.12
C VAL A 99 -1.69 -4.93 10.35
N GLU A 100 -1.34 -3.67 10.57
CA GLU A 100 -0.61 -3.16 11.72
C GLU A 100 -1.41 -3.29 13.03
N ALA A 101 -2.72 -3.08 13.00
CA ALA A 101 -3.58 -3.28 14.18
C ALA A 101 -3.68 -4.77 14.55
N TRP A 102 -3.78 -5.64 13.54
CA TRP A 102 -3.72 -7.09 13.74
C TRP A 102 -2.37 -7.53 14.32
N ALA A 103 -1.27 -7.00 13.79
CA ALA A 103 0.07 -7.28 14.31
C ALA A 103 0.23 -6.82 15.77
N ALA A 104 -0.25 -5.61 16.10
CA ALA A 104 -0.20 -5.11 17.47
C ALA A 104 -1.06 -5.94 18.43
N ALA A 105 -2.28 -6.31 18.02
CA ALA A 105 -3.14 -7.18 18.82
C ALA A 105 -2.46 -8.52 19.11
N ARG A 106 -1.85 -9.15 18.10
CA ARG A 106 -1.06 -10.37 18.29
C ARG A 106 0.12 -10.17 19.24
N SER A 107 0.85 -9.06 19.12
CA SER A 107 2.00 -8.75 19.98
C SER A 107 1.60 -8.46 21.44
N ALA A 108 0.38 -7.95 21.67
CA ALA A 108 -0.15 -7.73 23.01
C ALA A 108 -0.42 -9.05 23.72
N VAL A 109 -0.93 -10.06 23.00
CA VAL A 109 -1.14 -11.42 23.54
C VAL A 109 0.19 -12.07 23.94
N THR A 110 1.29 -11.77 23.24
CA THR A 110 2.63 -12.33 23.54
C THR A 110 3.45 -11.51 24.54
N GLY A 111 2.87 -10.45 25.14
CA GLY A 111 3.53 -9.63 26.16
C GLY A 111 4.54 -8.60 25.65
N GLN A 112 4.66 -8.40 24.33
CA GLN A 112 5.59 -7.46 23.70
C GLN A 112 4.91 -6.21 23.11
N GLY A 113 3.61 -6.02 23.34
CA GLY A 113 2.77 -5.10 22.55
C GLY A 113 2.77 -3.61 22.91
N SER A 114 3.53 -3.15 23.90
CA SER A 114 3.40 -1.75 24.37
C SER A 114 3.86 -0.70 23.35
N ARG A 115 4.90 -1.00 22.56
CA ARG A 115 5.46 -0.07 21.56
C ARG A 115 4.57 0.04 20.31
N LEU A 116 4.17 -1.10 19.75
CA LEU A 116 3.28 -1.16 18.57
C LEU A 116 1.92 -0.55 18.88
N SER A 117 1.35 -0.86 20.05
CA SER A 117 0.08 -0.27 20.48
C SER A 117 0.17 1.27 20.60
N ARG A 118 1.25 1.80 21.18
CA ARG A 118 1.47 3.25 21.25
C ARG A 118 1.64 3.89 19.87
N LEU A 119 2.40 3.26 18.98
CA LEU A 119 2.57 3.74 17.62
C LEU A 119 1.21 3.84 16.91
N LEU A 120 0.40 2.80 16.99
CA LEU A 120 -0.96 2.80 16.42
C LEU A 120 -1.82 3.91 17.00
N GLN A 121 -1.83 4.07 18.31
CA GLN A 121 -2.61 5.13 18.96
C GLN A 121 -2.20 6.52 18.45
N ASN A 122 -0.91 6.74 18.24
CA ASN A 122 -0.39 8.03 17.78
C ASN A 122 -0.69 8.30 16.30
N THR A 123 -0.72 7.27 15.45
CA THR A 123 -0.88 7.44 14.00
C THR A 123 -2.29 7.11 13.49
N TRP A 124 -3.23 6.71 14.37
CA TRP A 124 -4.54 6.23 13.95
C TRP A 124 -5.37 7.29 13.20
N ALA A 125 -5.35 8.53 13.70
CA ALA A 125 -6.07 9.63 13.06
C ALA A 125 -5.53 9.91 11.65
N GLU A 126 -4.21 9.93 11.50
CA GLU A 126 -3.53 10.13 10.21
C GLU A 126 -3.84 8.98 9.25
N ARG A 127 -3.86 7.73 9.73
CA ARG A 127 -4.27 6.56 8.94
C ARG A 127 -5.69 6.69 8.40
N LEU A 128 -6.65 7.12 9.23
CA LEU A 128 -8.03 7.31 8.79
C LEU A 128 -8.14 8.42 7.73
N ALA A 129 -7.40 9.52 7.92
CA ALA A 129 -7.31 10.57 6.92
C ALA A 129 -6.67 10.07 5.60
N ALA A 130 -5.62 9.26 5.67
CA ALA A 130 -4.98 8.66 4.52
C ALA A 130 -5.91 7.69 3.76
N ILE A 131 -6.75 6.93 4.47
CA ILE A 131 -7.78 6.10 3.84
C ILE A 131 -8.78 6.95 3.07
N GLN A 132 -9.29 8.01 3.69
CA GLN A 132 -10.22 8.90 3.02
C GLN A 132 -9.58 9.53 1.78
N TRP A 133 -8.33 9.96 1.89
CA TRP A 133 -7.58 10.52 0.77
C TRP A 133 -7.40 9.51 -0.38
N LEU A 134 -7.05 8.25 -0.07
CA LEU A 134 -6.95 7.19 -1.09
C LEU A 134 -8.29 6.84 -1.72
N ASP A 135 -9.38 6.91 -0.96
CA ASP A 135 -10.72 6.68 -1.49
C ASP A 135 -11.12 7.77 -2.49
N GLU A 136 -10.79 9.02 -2.16
CA GLU A 136 -10.99 10.16 -3.06
C GLU A 136 -10.11 10.04 -4.30
N TRP A 137 -8.84 9.66 -4.16
CA TRP A 137 -7.94 9.40 -5.28
C TRP A 137 -8.43 8.25 -6.17
N GLY A 138 -8.85 7.13 -5.58
CA GLY A 138 -9.33 5.97 -6.33
C GLY A 138 -10.61 6.22 -7.10
N GLY A 139 -11.44 7.18 -6.65
CA GLY A 139 -12.65 7.62 -7.33
C GLY A 139 -12.44 8.70 -8.39
N GLN A 140 -11.22 9.21 -8.57
CA GLN A 140 -10.93 10.18 -9.62
C GLN A 140 -10.89 9.46 -10.98
N SER A 141 -12.02 9.48 -11.69
CA SER A 141 -12.05 9.14 -13.11
C SER A 141 -11.10 10.09 -13.84
N GLY A 142 -10.20 9.53 -14.65
CA GLY A 142 -9.09 10.24 -15.30
C GLY A 142 -9.50 11.62 -15.80
N ARG A 143 -9.08 12.67 -15.10
CA ARG A 143 -9.04 14.01 -15.68
C ARG A 143 -7.87 13.99 -16.66
N SER A 144 -8.26 13.85 -17.92
CA SER A 144 -7.50 14.09 -19.17
C SER A 144 -6.26 14.96 -19.00
#